data_AF-A0A852F2P5-F1
#
_entry.id   AF-A0A852F2P5-F1
#
_cell.length_a   1.000
_cell.length_b   1.000
_cell.length_c   1.000
_cell.angle_alpha   90.00
_cell.angle_beta   90.00
_cell.angle_gamma   90.00
#
_symmetry.space_group_name_H-M   'P 1'
#
loop_
_entity.id
_entity.type
_entity.pdbx_description
1 polymer ?
#
loop_
_entity_poly.entity_id
_entity_poly.type
_entity_poly.pdbx_seq_one_letter_code
_entity_poly.pdbx_strand_id
1 'polypeptide(L)'
;LVQHRITHTRDGPFTCGACRKGFSQNSNLATHWCIHTGEKPFGCWDCRKHLGESLVLVQHRWMHTGERPYRCRECGKSFSVSSNLRRH
;
A
#
# COMPACT_ATOMS: atom_id res chain seq x y z
N LEU A 1 12.50 3.34 -18.17
CA LEU A 1 12.05 2.63 -19.39
C LEU A 1 11.88 1.11 -19.19
N VAL A 2 12.82 0.37 -18.56
CA VAL A 2 12.67 -1.08 -18.34
C VAL A 2 11.51 -1.42 -17.37
N GLN A 3 11.43 -0.77 -16.22
CA GLN A 3 10.40 -1.03 -15.20
C GLN A 3 8.97 -0.66 -15.65
N HIS A 4 8.82 0.37 -16.47
CA HIS A 4 7.54 0.74 -17.09
C HIS A 4 7.12 -0.24 -18.19
N ARG A 5 8.07 -0.84 -18.93
CA ARG A 5 7.73 -1.83 -19.97
C ARG A 5 7.17 -3.12 -19.37
N ILE A 6 7.65 -3.49 -18.18
CA ILE A 6 7.21 -4.68 -17.44
C ILE A 6 5.74 -4.60 -17.00
N THR A 7 5.16 -3.41 -16.81
CA THR A 7 3.74 -3.29 -16.42
C THR A 7 2.77 -3.64 -17.55
N HIS A 8 3.25 -3.75 -18.80
CA HIS A 8 2.45 -4.21 -19.94
C HIS A 8 2.49 -5.74 -20.11
N THR A 9 3.39 -6.44 -19.41
CA THR A 9 3.52 -7.90 -19.47
C THR A 9 2.79 -8.50 -18.28
N ARG A 10 1.82 -9.40 -18.54
CA ARG A 10 0.96 -9.98 -17.50
C ARG A 10 1.76 -10.82 -16.48
N ASP A 11 2.91 -11.32 -16.90
CA ASP A 11 3.90 -11.99 -16.08
C ASP A 11 5.04 -10.99 -15.76
N GLY A 12 4.88 -10.25 -14.66
CA GLY A 12 5.99 -9.46 -14.11
C GLY A 12 7.17 -10.38 -13.70
N PRO A 13 8.40 -9.87 -13.63
CA PRO A 13 9.62 -10.65 -13.34
C PRO A 13 9.60 -11.35 -11.98
N PHE A 14 8.72 -10.92 -11.07
CA PHE A 14 8.54 -11.54 -9.76
C PHE A 14 7.18 -12.22 -9.73
N THR A 15 7.15 -13.55 -9.67
CA THR A 15 5.91 -14.33 -9.68
C THR A 15 5.67 -15.01 -8.34
N CYS A 16 4.41 -15.03 -7.91
CA CYS A 16 3.99 -15.76 -6.71
C CYS A 16 3.95 -17.26 -7.00
N GLY A 17 4.74 -18.06 -6.29
CA GLY A 17 4.74 -19.52 -6.46
C GLY A 17 3.41 -20.19 -6.10
N ALA A 18 2.61 -19.59 -5.21
CA ALA A 18 1.35 -20.18 -4.73
C ALA A 18 0.16 -19.95 -5.69
N CYS A 19 0.07 -18.77 -6.32
CA CYS A 19 -1.07 -18.42 -7.19
C CYS A 19 -0.68 -17.98 -8.61
N ARG A 20 0.61 -18.02 -8.95
CA ARG A 20 1.20 -17.60 -10.23
C ARG A 20 0.96 -16.13 -10.62
N LYS A 21 0.54 -15.29 -9.68
CA LYS A 21 0.37 -13.85 -9.92
C LYS A 21 1.73 -13.17 -10.11
N GLY A 22 1.89 -12.42 -11.19
CA GLY A 22 3.10 -11.65 -11.50
C GLY A 22 3.09 -10.23 -10.91
N PHE A 23 4.28 -9.75 -10.54
CA PHE A 23 4.53 -8.43 -9.97
C PHE A 23 5.73 -7.77 -10.65
N SER A 24 5.64 -6.46 -10.85
CA SER A 24 6.73 -5.65 -11.42
C SER A 24 7.84 -5.34 -10.43
N GLN A 25 7.62 -5.55 -9.14
CA GLN A 25 8.55 -5.26 -8.04
C GLN A 25 8.54 -6.38 -7.00
N ASN A 26 9.71 -6.72 -6.47
CA ASN A 26 9.84 -7.74 -5.43
C ASN A 26 9.14 -7.35 -4.12
N SER A 27 9.17 -6.07 -3.74
CA SER A 27 8.45 -5.54 -2.57
C SER A 27 6.94 -5.83 -2.62
N ASN A 28 6.34 -5.72 -3.81
CA ASN A 28 4.92 -6.01 -4.02
C ASN A 28 4.64 -7.51 -3.92
N LEU A 29 5.54 -8.38 -4.40
CA LEU A 29 5.43 -9.83 -4.21
C LEU A 29 5.56 -10.21 -2.73
N ALA A 30 6.54 -9.65 -2.02
CA ALA A 30 6.74 -9.90 -0.59
C ALA A 30 5.51 -9.49 0.23
N THR A 31 4.93 -8.33 -0.07
CA THR A 31 3.68 -7.87 0.52
C THR A 31 2.52 -8.80 0.17
N HIS A 32 2.40 -9.20 -1.09
CA HIS A 32 1.35 -10.11 -1.54
C HIS A 32 1.40 -11.46 -0.80
N TRP A 33 2.60 -11.94 -0.46
CA TRP A 33 2.78 -13.18 0.30
C TRP A 33 2.06 -13.16 1.66
N CYS A 34 1.85 -11.98 2.25
CA CYS A 34 1.06 -11.79 3.47
C CYS A 34 -0.39 -12.29 3.33
N ILE A 35 -0.93 -12.37 2.11
CA ILE A 35 -2.29 -12.92 1.85
C ILE A 35 -2.29 -14.44 2.00
N HIS A 36 -1.17 -15.10 1.69
CA HIS A 36 -1.04 -16.54 1.79
C HIS A 36 -0.67 -16.99 3.21
N THR A 37 0.25 -16.29 3.87
CA THR A 37 0.71 -16.66 5.22
C THR A 37 -0.14 -16.06 6.33
N GLY A 38 -0.86 -14.97 6.05
CA GLY A 38 -1.52 -14.15 7.07
C GLY A 38 -0.56 -13.31 7.92
N GLU A 39 0.76 -13.46 7.72
CA GLU A 39 1.77 -12.68 8.43
C GLU A 39 1.70 -11.22 7.99
N LYS A 40 1.74 -10.32 8.97
CA LYS A 40 1.68 -8.88 8.74
C LYS A 40 2.83 -8.23 9.54
N PRO A 41 3.99 -7.99 8.90
CA PRO A 41 5.22 -7.65 9.61
C PRO A 41 5.18 -6.25 10.24
N PHE A 42 4.30 -5.37 9.79
CA PHE A 42 4.26 -3.98 10.25
C PHE A 42 3.18 -3.77 11.32
N GLY A 43 3.58 -3.71 12.59
CA GLY A 43 2.69 -3.50 13.73
C GLY A 43 2.49 -2.01 14.07
N CYS A 44 1.26 -1.61 14.35
CA CYS A 44 0.93 -0.35 14.99
C CYS A 44 1.03 -0.50 16.51
N TRP A 45 1.86 0.32 17.16
CA TRP A 45 2.00 0.31 18.60
C TRP A 45 0.73 0.78 19.34
N ASP A 46 0.05 1.79 18.80
CA ASP A 46 -1.09 2.44 19.46
C ASP A 46 -2.31 1.51 19.60
N CYS A 47 -2.55 0.62 18.62
CA CYS A 47 -3.73 -0.27 18.61
C CYS A 47 -3.41 -1.76 18.38
N ARG A 48 -2.12 -2.13 18.37
CA ARG A 48 -1.62 -3.49 18.12
C ARG A 48 -2.09 -4.12 16.80
N LYS A 49 -2.55 -3.30 15.85
CA LYS A 49 -2.97 -3.78 14.52
C LYS A 49 -1.75 -3.99 13.64
N HIS A 50 -1.70 -5.14 12.98
CA HIS A 50 -0.65 -5.47 12.02
C HIS A 50 -1.11 -5.25 10.56
N LEU A 51 -0.19 -4.79 9.71
CA LEU A 51 -0.38 -4.46 8.31
C LEU A 51 0.72 -5.11 7.44
N GLY A 52 0.39 -5.39 6.18
CA GLY A 52 1.31 -6.03 5.23
C GLY A 52 2.31 -5.07 4.58
N GLU A 53 2.08 -3.76 4.69
CA GLU A 53 2.91 -2.72 4.06
C GLU A 53 3.25 -1.60 5.05
N SER A 54 4.50 -1.11 5.00
CA SER A 54 4.97 -0.01 5.85
C SER A 54 4.27 1.32 5.52
N LEU A 55 4.06 1.62 4.24
CA LEU A 55 3.35 2.84 3.83
C LEU A 55 1.92 2.86 4.36
N VAL A 56 1.24 1.70 4.32
CA VAL A 56 -0.12 1.56 4.87
C VAL A 56 -0.10 1.74 6.39
N LEU A 57 0.95 1.31 7.10
CA LEU A 57 1.11 1.57 8.53
C LEU A 57 1.29 3.06 8.83
N VAL A 58 2.08 3.79 8.04
CA VAL A 58 2.23 5.25 8.20
C VAL A 58 0.89 5.95 8.00
N GLN A 59 0.17 5.61 6.92
CA GLN A 59 -1.15 6.18 6.66
C GLN A 59 -2.18 5.79 7.74
N HIS A 60 -2.09 4.57 8.26
CA HIS A 60 -2.92 4.12 9.36
C HIS A 60 -2.68 4.99 10.60
N ARG A 61 -1.43 5.31 10.94
CA ARG A 61 -1.10 6.14 12.11
C ARG A 61 -1.76 7.52 12.08
N TRP A 62 -1.99 8.08 10.89
CA TRP A 62 -2.72 9.34 10.74
C TRP A 62 -4.13 9.31 11.33
N MET A 63 -4.76 8.14 11.44
CA MET A 63 -6.06 8.01 12.12
C MET A 63 -5.98 8.23 13.63
N HIS A 64 -4.82 7.94 14.25
CA HIS A 64 -4.59 8.14 15.68
C HIS A 64 -4.19 9.59 15.96
N THR A 65 -3.31 10.15 15.13
CA THR A 65 -2.83 11.53 15.29
C THR A 65 -3.80 12.60 14.78
N GLY A 66 -4.75 12.22 13.92
CA GLY A 66 -5.62 13.16 13.21
C GLY A 66 -4.94 13.91 12.06
N GLU A 67 -3.69 13.59 11.69
CA GLU A 67 -3.00 14.21 10.56
C GLU A 67 -3.76 13.98 9.24
N ARG A 68 -3.94 15.06 8.47
CA ARG A 68 -4.62 15.03 7.17
C ARG A 68 -3.84 15.86 6.14
N PRO A 69 -2.73 15.32 5.60
CA PRO A 69 -1.79 16.08 4.78
C PRO A 69 -2.38 16.56 3.45
N TYR A 70 -3.43 15.89 2.95
CA TYR A 70 -3.97 16.14 1.62
C TYR A 70 -5.16 17.08 1.72
N ARG A 71 -4.98 18.35 1.36
CA ARG A 71 -6.04 19.37 1.42
C ARG A 71 -6.59 19.71 0.03
N CYS A 72 -7.91 19.71 -0.09
CA CYS A 72 -8.61 20.26 -1.25
C CYS A 72 -8.46 21.79 -1.26
N ARG A 73 -7.98 22.34 -2.37
CA ARG A 73 -7.74 23.78 -2.50
C ARG A 73 -9.03 24.58 -2.70
N GLU A 74 -10.08 23.95 -3.21
CA GLU A 74 -11.35 24.61 -3.51
C GLU A 74 -12.23 24.74 -2.27
N CYS A 75 -12.39 23.67 -1.50
CA CYS A 75 -13.29 23.66 -0.34
C CYS A 75 -12.57 23.57 1.02
N GLY A 76 -11.23 23.45 1.04
CA GLY A 76 -10.43 23.38 2.26
C GLY A 76 -10.48 22.05 3.01
N LYS A 77 -11.30 21.07 2.59
CA LYS A 77 -11.39 19.76 3.23
C LYS A 77 -10.06 19.01 3.14
N SER A 78 -9.59 18.50 4.28
CA SER A 78 -8.37 17.70 4.36
C SER A 78 -8.67 16.20 4.43
N PHE A 79 -7.73 15.37 3.96
CA PHE A 79 -7.81 13.90 3.91
C PHE A 79 -6.50 13.29 4.37
N SER A 80 -6.59 12.11 5.00
CA SER A 80 -5.42 11.32 5.39
C SER A 80 -4.84 10.54 4.22
N VAL A 81 -5.58 10.27 3.13
CA VAL A 81 -5.05 9.51 1.98
C VAL A 81 -5.29 10.29 0.69
N SER A 82 -4.26 10.36 -0.17
CA SER A 82 -4.31 11.12 -1.43
C SER A 82 -5.40 10.65 -2.38
N SER A 83 -5.66 9.33 -2.43
CA SER A 83 -6.73 8.75 -3.26
C SER A 83 -8.12 9.21 -2.80
N ASN A 84 -8.31 9.49 -1.51
CA ASN A 84 -9.56 10.05 -1.00
C ASN A 84 -9.74 11.49 -1.44
N LEU A 85 -8.68 12.31 -1.44
CA LEU A 85 -8.72 13.66 -2.00
C LEU A 85 -9.04 13.62 -3.50
N ARG A 86 -8.46 12.70 -4.26
CA ARG A 86 -8.71 12.60 -5.71
C ARG A 86 -10.15 12.19 -6.06
N ARG A 87 -10.81 11.43 -5.18
CA ARG A 87 -12.21 10.99 -5.36
C ARG A 87 -13.21 12.05 -4.90
N HIS A 88 -12.82 12.86 -3.91
CA HIS A 88 -13.62 13.96 -3.39
C HIS A 88 -13.83 15.04 -4.44
#